data_AF-A2F7Y1-F1
#
_entry.id   AF-A2F7Y1-F1
#
_cell.length_a   1.000
_cell.length_b   1.000
_cell.length_c   1.000
_cell.angle_alpha   90.00
_cell.angle_beta   90.00
_cell.angle_gamma   90.00
#
_symmetry.space_group_name_H-M   'P 1'
#
loop_
_entity.id
_entity.type
_entity.pdbx_description
1 polymer ?
#
loop_
_entity_poly.entity_id
_entity_poly.type
_entity_poly.pdbx_seq_one_letter_code
_entity_poly.pdbx_strand_id
1 'polypeptide(L)'
;MTDIIPYKPNNEYMENVRKLLFENNIKFFFYLNNTYWEESTTTATEISYIISNHVGKLLDMDSDDAGVANGPDSLIIRNNNNYPTTAMNEALKSMINYLIALNEDYQKIFMIIMIVIICINVIVYPIVYFTQIKKLRENRYEVLQLMTTLPKTVISGISASLNKIKDEKTATQTMTITNTSSNPNYEQNRQEESIIKLFTSISDGTSKASIETSILILMIIIVALSCVSYYLGMNCFMVSSNNLVFNCHHINYLFGSVTYLFGVCARIFKVSLATCDESFKESILSIDDEIQNIQRILPYLVNYFQFIRLGGEDRREVPFSEMSTTINTASDLLTCTVGLTPPKTVMESVHCLTSAMQFIVSTGLMKKFYNNMLYSIYPDPRDVSLQQLWQIGPIELYQTFSIQQKKN
;
A
#
# COMPACT_ATOMS: atom_id res chain seq x y z
N MET A 1 18.55 7.10 -7.31
CA MET A 1 18.13 7.53 -8.67
C MET A 1 18.75 6.66 -9.76
N THR A 2 19.96 6.15 -9.57
CA THR A 2 20.66 5.23 -10.50
C THR A 2 19.90 3.96 -10.86
N ASP A 3 19.03 3.46 -9.98
CA ASP A 3 18.31 2.20 -10.22
C ASP A 3 17.10 2.35 -11.15
N ILE A 4 16.62 3.58 -11.41
CA ILE A 4 15.48 3.84 -12.30
C ILE A 4 15.91 3.71 -13.77
N ILE A 5 17.17 4.07 -14.09
CA ILE A 5 17.71 4.06 -15.46
C ILE A 5 17.66 2.64 -16.07
N PRO A 6 18.18 1.57 -15.41
CA PRO A 6 18.09 0.22 -15.95
C PRO A 6 16.74 -0.47 -15.71
N TYR A 7 15.80 0.14 -14.99
CA TYR A 7 14.56 -0.51 -14.61
C TYR A 7 13.62 -0.67 -15.81
N LYS A 8 13.34 -1.92 -16.22
CA LYS A 8 12.40 -2.28 -17.29
C LYS A 8 12.66 -1.50 -18.60
N PRO A 9 13.76 -1.79 -19.30
CA PRO A 9 14.03 -1.18 -20.61
C PRO A 9 12.93 -1.57 -21.61
N ASN A 10 12.62 -0.66 -22.55
CA ASN A 10 11.61 -0.81 -23.61
C ASN A 10 10.14 -0.79 -23.16
N ASN A 11 9.84 -0.46 -21.89
CA ASN A 11 8.47 -0.19 -21.49
C ASN A 11 8.11 1.27 -21.80
N GLU A 12 7.04 1.50 -22.56
CA GLU A 12 6.62 2.84 -23.02
C GLU A 12 6.52 3.87 -21.89
N TYR A 13 5.88 3.52 -20.78
CA TYR A 13 5.71 4.41 -19.64
C TYR A 13 7.05 4.72 -18.95
N MET A 14 7.91 3.72 -18.76
CA MET A 14 9.22 3.89 -18.13
C MET A 14 10.21 4.64 -19.05
N GLU A 15 10.11 4.47 -20.37
CA GLU A 15 10.86 5.29 -21.33
C GLU A 15 10.42 6.74 -21.27
N ASN A 16 9.12 7.02 -21.13
CA ASN A 16 8.65 8.39 -20.96
C ASN A 16 9.19 9.02 -19.67
N VAL A 17 9.24 8.27 -18.57
CA VAL A 17 9.86 8.71 -17.31
C VAL A 17 11.35 8.99 -17.51
N ARG A 18 12.07 8.10 -18.19
CA ARG A 18 13.50 8.29 -18.48
C ARG A 18 13.74 9.54 -19.31
N LYS A 19 12.93 9.73 -20.36
CA LYS A 19 12.96 10.91 -21.20
C LYS A 19 12.73 12.18 -20.40
N LEU A 20 11.67 12.24 -19.60
CA LEU A 20 11.31 13.44 -18.84
C LEU A 20 12.35 13.82 -17.76
N LEU A 21 13.05 12.85 -17.17
CA LEU A 21 13.95 13.12 -16.04
C LEU A 21 15.44 13.15 -16.41
N PHE A 22 15.87 12.34 -17.38
CA PHE A 22 17.28 12.07 -17.64
C PHE A 22 17.74 12.39 -19.07
N GLU A 23 16.83 12.69 -20.01
CA GLU A 23 17.24 13.22 -21.31
C GLU A 23 17.39 14.74 -21.26
N ASN A 24 18.26 15.27 -22.12
CA ASN A 24 18.47 16.72 -22.28
C ASN A 24 17.34 17.34 -23.09
N ASN A 25 16.15 17.43 -22.49
CA ASN A 25 14.95 17.96 -23.13
C ASN A 25 14.30 19.12 -22.35
N ILE A 26 14.81 19.45 -21.17
CA ILE A 26 14.27 20.53 -20.35
C ILE A 26 15.04 21.80 -20.65
N LYS A 27 14.29 22.86 -20.99
CA LYS A 27 14.83 24.20 -21.21
C LYS A 27 15.29 24.79 -19.89
N PHE A 28 16.53 25.28 -19.88
CA PHE A 28 17.14 26.01 -18.79
C PHE A 28 17.69 27.33 -19.31
N PHE A 29 17.43 28.40 -18.57
CA PHE A 29 17.78 29.76 -18.94
C PHE A 29 18.85 30.29 -17.98
N PHE A 30 20.02 30.58 -18.54
CA PHE A 30 21.08 31.31 -17.85
C PHE A 30 20.81 32.81 -17.98
N TYR A 31 20.42 33.44 -16.88
CA TYR A 31 20.13 34.88 -16.86
C TYR A 31 21.40 35.66 -16.55
N LEU A 32 21.72 36.64 -17.40
CA LEU A 32 22.73 37.66 -17.09
C LEU A 32 22.08 38.86 -16.41
N ASN A 33 20.87 39.20 -16.84
CA ASN A 33 19.98 40.18 -16.24
C ASN A 33 18.53 39.83 -16.63
N ASN A 34 17.58 40.74 -16.36
CA ASN A 34 16.16 40.54 -16.65
C ASN A 34 15.78 40.52 -18.14
N THR A 35 16.66 40.99 -19.03
CA THR A 35 16.39 41.17 -20.47
C THR A 35 17.22 40.26 -21.36
N TYR A 36 18.38 39.81 -20.89
CA TYR A 36 19.33 38.97 -21.61
C TYR A 36 19.51 37.64 -20.89
N TRP A 37 19.20 36.57 -21.61
CA TRP A 37 19.38 35.19 -21.15
C TRP A 37 19.88 34.30 -22.29
N GLU A 38 20.59 33.24 -21.91
CA GLU A 38 21.00 32.17 -22.81
C GLU A 38 20.19 30.91 -22.51
N GLU A 39 19.58 30.32 -23.55
CA GLU A 39 18.83 29.08 -23.43
C GLU A 39 19.75 27.87 -23.68
N SER A 40 19.66 26.88 -22.79
CA SER A 40 20.34 25.60 -22.89
C SER A 40 19.36 24.47 -22.57
N THR A 41 19.64 23.26 -23.04
CA THR A 41 18.84 22.06 -22.73
C THR A 41 19.61 21.12 -21.82
N THR A 42 18.98 20.68 -20.75
CA THR A 42 19.60 19.87 -19.68
C THR A 42 18.54 18.96 -19.04
N THR A 43 18.93 18.17 -18.05
CA THR A 43 18.06 17.23 -17.33
C THR A 43 17.39 17.88 -16.11
N ALA A 44 16.26 17.34 -15.64
CA ALA A 44 15.59 17.82 -14.42
C ALA A 44 16.49 17.78 -13.19
N THR A 45 17.35 16.75 -13.13
CA THR A 45 18.32 16.53 -12.06
C THR A 45 19.43 17.56 -12.05
N GLU A 46 19.98 17.89 -13.22
CA GLU A 46 21.02 18.92 -13.35
C GLU A 46 20.47 20.30 -13.02
N ILE A 47 19.26 20.63 -13.47
CA ILE A 47 18.62 21.91 -13.11
C ILE A 47 18.49 22.04 -11.60
N SER A 48 18.06 20.97 -10.92
CA SER A 48 17.93 20.97 -9.46
C SER A 48 19.28 21.19 -8.78
N TYR A 49 20.34 20.54 -9.26
CA TYR A 49 21.71 20.73 -8.75
C TYR A 49 22.22 22.17 -8.99
N ILE A 50 22.01 22.72 -10.18
CA ILE A 50 22.40 24.08 -10.54
C ILE A 50 21.66 25.09 -9.65
N ILE A 51 20.33 24.96 -9.51
CA ILE A 51 19.52 25.81 -8.63
C ILE A 51 20.04 25.74 -7.19
N SER A 52 20.29 24.54 -6.66
CA SER A 52 20.84 24.40 -5.29
C SER A 52 22.20 25.08 -5.12
N ASN A 53 23.08 25.00 -6.11
CA ASN A 53 24.37 25.70 -6.07
C ASN A 53 24.19 27.23 -6.08
N HIS A 54 23.27 27.76 -6.89
CA HIS A 54 22.98 29.20 -6.90
C HIS A 54 22.31 29.67 -5.60
N VAL A 55 21.45 28.85 -4.98
CA VAL A 55 20.92 29.13 -3.63
C VAL A 55 22.06 29.18 -2.62
N GLY A 56 23.01 28.23 -2.65
CA GLY A 56 24.18 28.24 -1.78
C GLY A 56 25.01 29.52 -1.90
N LYS A 57 25.27 29.97 -3.14
CA LYS A 57 26.00 31.23 -3.38
C LYS A 57 25.30 32.45 -2.79
N LEU A 58 23.97 32.51 -2.88
CA LEU A 58 23.19 33.62 -2.33
C LEU A 58 23.20 33.63 -0.80
N LEU A 59 23.22 32.45 -0.17
CA LEU A 59 23.30 32.34 1.29
C LEU A 59 24.67 32.75 1.85
N ASP A 60 25.73 32.67 1.04
CA ASP A 60 27.09 33.06 1.41
C ASP A 60 27.37 34.56 1.17
N MET A 61 26.39 35.34 0.68
CA MET A 61 26.55 36.78 0.48
C MET A 61 26.32 37.58 1.78
N ASP A 62 27.17 38.57 2.04
CA ASP A 62 27.10 39.41 3.24
C ASP A 62 26.05 40.54 3.17
N SER A 63 25.42 40.76 2.01
CA SER A 63 24.49 41.86 1.77
C SER A 63 23.21 41.44 1.05
N ASP A 64 22.06 41.79 1.61
CA ASP A 64 20.72 41.53 1.04
C ASP A 64 20.15 42.76 0.31
N ASP A 65 20.91 43.32 -0.64
CA ASP A 65 20.51 44.52 -1.37
C ASP A 65 19.72 44.23 -2.67
N ALA A 66 19.23 45.29 -3.32
CA ALA A 66 18.54 45.19 -4.59
C ALA A 66 19.43 44.65 -5.72
N GLY A 67 20.76 44.86 -5.64
CA GLY A 67 21.72 44.32 -6.59
C GLY A 67 21.76 42.79 -6.56
N VAL A 68 21.71 42.20 -5.37
CA VAL A 68 21.61 40.74 -5.20
C VAL A 68 20.25 40.22 -5.69
N ALA A 69 19.16 40.92 -5.37
CA ALA A 69 17.82 40.51 -5.81
C ALA A 69 17.62 40.55 -7.33
N ASN A 70 18.23 41.52 -8.02
CA ASN A 70 18.22 41.67 -9.47
C ASN A 70 19.35 40.87 -10.15
N GLY A 71 20.26 40.31 -9.36
CA GLY A 71 21.43 39.60 -9.83
C GLY A 71 21.11 38.29 -10.55
N PRO A 72 22.08 37.77 -11.33
CA PRO A 72 21.91 36.58 -12.15
C PRO A 72 21.55 35.34 -11.32
N ASP A 73 22.20 35.13 -10.17
CA ASP A 73 21.92 33.98 -9.30
C ASP A 73 20.46 33.98 -8.82
N SER A 74 19.92 35.14 -8.41
CA SER A 74 18.53 35.31 -7.98
C SER A 74 17.53 35.06 -9.12
N LEU A 75 17.82 35.57 -10.32
CA LEU A 75 16.97 35.34 -11.50
C LEU A 75 16.99 33.86 -11.92
N ILE A 76 18.14 33.19 -11.88
CA ILE A 76 18.26 31.77 -12.24
C ILE A 76 17.40 30.90 -11.33
N ILE A 77 17.46 31.10 -10.00
CA ILE A 77 16.71 30.26 -9.04
C ILE A 77 15.19 30.48 -9.14
N ARG A 78 14.75 31.71 -9.44
CA ARG A 78 13.32 32.08 -9.46
C ARG A 78 12.61 31.69 -10.74
N ASN A 79 13.31 31.63 -11.86
CA ASN A 79 12.70 31.47 -13.19
C ASN A 79 12.80 30.04 -13.75
N ASN A 80 13.77 29.23 -13.30
CA ASN A 80 14.02 27.89 -13.85
C ASN A 80 13.26 26.75 -13.16
N ASN A 81 12.33 27.03 -12.24
CA ASN A 81 11.59 26.00 -11.51
C ASN A 81 10.41 25.41 -12.30
N ASN A 82 9.85 26.15 -13.27
CA ASN A 82 8.63 25.77 -13.98
C ASN A 82 8.75 24.44 -14.74
N TYR A 83 9.70 24.40 -15.67
CA TYR A 83 9.90 23.25 -16.54
C TYR A 83 10.28 21.96 -15.79
N PRO A 84 11.24 21.95 -14.85
CA PRO A 84 11.55 20.73 -14.10
C PRO A 84 10.38 20.28 -13.21
N THR A 85 9.63 21.20 -12.59
CA THR A 85 8.43 20.82 -11.83
C THR A 85 7.36 20.15 -12.70
N THR A 86 7.11 20.66 -13.91
CA THR A 86 6.17 20.03 -14.85
C THR A 86 6.66 18.65 -15.27
N ALA A 87 7.93 18.52 -15.66
CA ALA A 87 8.53 17.24 -16.05
C ALA A 87 8.47 16.20 -14.93
N MET A 88 8.76 16.59 -13.68
CA MET A 88 8.67 15.69 -12.51
C MET A 88 7.24 15.21 -12.26
N ASN A 89 6.24 16.09 -12.36
CA ASN A 89 4.83 15.71 -12.20
C ASN A 89 4.35 14.78 -13.33
N GLU A 90 4.76 15.03 -14.57
CA GLU A 90 4.45 14.14 -15.71
C GLU A 90 5.15 12.79 -15.62
N ALA A 91 6.37 12.76 -15.10
CA ALA A 91 7.09 11.54 -14.81
C ALA A 91 6.37 10.70 -13.73
N LEU A 92 5.93 11.32 -12.63
CA LEU A 92 5.16 10.63 -11.59
C LEU A 92 3.84 10.06 -12.13
N LYS A 93 3.10 10.81 -12.96
CA LYS A 93 1.90 10.31 -13.63
C LYS A 93 2.21 9.12 -14.55
N SER A 94 3.30 9.18 -15.30
CA SER A 94 3.73 8.08 -16.18
C SER A 94 4.09 6.83 -15.37
N MET A 95 4.73 6.99 -14.21
CA MET A 95 5.01 5.87 -13.29
C MET A 95 3.73 5.26 -12.71
N ILE A 96 2.73 6.07 -12.39
CA ILE A 96 1.42 5.57 -11.93
C ILE A 96 0.74 4.75 -13.04
N ASN A 97 0.73 5.27 -14.27
CA ASN A 97 0.17 4.55 -15.41
C ASN A 97 0.88 3.21 -15.68
N TYR A 98 2.20 3.18 -15.51
CA TYR A 98 2.97 1.94 -15.54
C TYR A 98 2.48 0.92 -14.49
N LEU A 99 2.27 1.36 -13.24
CA LEU A 99 1.79 0.49 -12.17
C LEU A 99 0.37 -0.03 -12.42
N ILE A 100 -0.50 0.80 -12.98
CA ILE A 100 -1.85 0.39 -13.40
C ILE A 100 -1.76 -0.70 -14.46
N ALA A 101 -0.99 -0.48 -15.53
CA ALA A 101 -0.82 -1.46 -16.60
C ALA A 101 -0.20 -2.78 -16.09
N LEU A 102 0.81 -2.69 -15.23
CA LEU A 102 1.45 -3.85 -14.61
C LEU A 102 0.45 -4.66 -13.77
N ASN A 103 -0.36 -3.97 -12.98
CA ASN A 103 -1.37 -4.63 -12.16
C ASN A 103 -2.45 -5.28 -13.03
N GLU A 104 -2.93 -4.66 -14.11
CA GLU A 104 -3.87 -5.30 -15.03
C GLU A 104 -3.35 -6.62 -15.59
N ASP A 105 -2.06 -6.69 -15.94
CA ASP A 105 -1.44 -7.91 -16.40
C ASP A 105 -1.27 -8.95 -15.28
N TYR A 106 -0.91 -8.52 -14.07
CA TYR A 106 -0.88 -9.41 -12.91
C TYR A 106 -2.26 -9.94 -12.53
N GLN A 107 -3.33 -9.15 -12.64
CA GLN A 107 -4.70 -9.64 -12.40
C GLN A 107 -5.05 -10.78 -13.35
N LYS A 108 -4.70 -10.67 -14.64
CA LYS A 108 -4.88 -11.75 -15.63
C LYS A 108 -4.07 -12.99 -15.26
N ILE A 109 -2.79 -12.81 -14.89
CA ILE A 109 -1.89 -13.91 -14.50
C ILE A 109 -2.41 -14.62 -13.25
N PHE A 110 -2.80 -13.89 -12.21
CA PHE A 110 -3.35 -14.47 -10.98
C PHE A 110 -4.66 -15.23 -11.25
N MET A 111 -5.52 -14.71 -12.13
CA MET A 111 -6.74 -15.41 -12.52
C MET A 111 -6.43 -16.74 -13.23
N ILE A 112 -5.45 -16.77 -14.14
CA ILE A 112 -5.01 -18.01 -14.82
C ILE A 112 -4.44 -19.01 -13.81
N ILE A 113 -3.54 -18.56 -12.94
CA ILE A 113 -2.91 -19.41 -11.90
C ILE A 113 -3.97 -20.00 -10.95
N MET A 114 -4.95 -19.19 -10.55
CA MET A 114 -6.05 -19.64 -9.69
C MET A 114 -6.81 -20.81 -10.33
N ILE A 115 -7.19 -20.69 -11.62
CA ILE A 115 -7.89 -21.75 -12.35
C ILE A 115 -7.01 -23.01 -12.42
N VAL A 116 -5.73 -22.87 -12.78
CA VAL A 116 -4.80 -24.01 -12.92
C VAL A 116 -4.62 -24.77 -11.60
N ILE A 117 -4.43 -24.05 -10.49
CA ILE A 117 -4.25 -24.69 -9.17
C ILE A 117 -5.50 -25.44 -8.73
N ILE A 118 -6.69 -24.87 -8.96
CA ILE A 118 -7.96 -25.55 -8.65
C ILE A 118 -8.12 -26.81 -9.51
N CYS A 119 -7.81 -26.74 -10.81
CA CYS A 119 -7.85 -27.92 -11.67
C CYS A 119 -6.88 -29.03 -11.22
N ILE A 120 -5.63 -28.68 -10.89
CA ILE A 120 -4.63 -29.63 -10.39
C ILE A 120 -5.11 -30.26 -9.07
N ASN A 121 -5.65 -29.46 -8.16
CA ASN A 121 -6.20 -29.92 -6.90
C ASN A 121 -7.27 -31.01 -7.10
N VAL A 122 -8.25 -30.71 -7.96
CA VAL A 122 -9.36 -31.63 -8.25
C VAL A 122 -8.88 -32.94 -8.89
N ILE A 123 -7.71 -32.98 -9.54
CA ILE A 123 -7.13 -34.20 -10.13
C ILE A 123 -6.28 -34.97 -9.11
N VAL A 124 -5.42 -34.27 -8.35
CA VAL A 124 -4.44 -34.90 -7.46
C VAL A 124 -5.09 -35.57 -6.26
N TYR A 125 -6.08 -34.93 -5.62
CA TYR A 125 -6.72 -35.49 -4.43
C TYR A 125 -7.45 -36.81 -4.70
N PRO A 126 -8.20 -36.99 -5.82
CA PRO A 126 -8.72 -38.30 -6.20
C PRO A 126 -7.64 -39.36 -6.41
N ILE A 127 -6.52 -39.04 -7.07
CA ILE A 127 -5.41 -39.99 -7.27
C ILE A 127 -4.86 -40.46 -5.91
N VAL A 128 -4.65 -39.53 -4.98
CA VAL A 128 -4.20 -39.84 -3.62
C VAL A 128 -5.22 -40.73 -2.91
N TYR A 129 -6.51 -40.42 -3.01
CA TYR A 129 -7.58 -41.22 -2.41
C TYR A 129 -7.61 -42.65 -2.95
N PHE A 130 -7.53 -42.85 -4.27
CA PHE A 130 -7.48 -44.18 -4.89
C PHE A 130 -6.26 -44.97 -4.41
N THR A 131 -5.11 -44.30 -4.29
CA THR A 131 -3.87 -44.92 -3.80
C THR A 131 -3.98 -45.33 -2.33
N GLN A 132 -4.59 -44.48 -1.49
CA GLN A 132 -4.83 -44.76 -0.07
C GLN A 132 -5.76 -45.97 0.12
N ILE A 133 -6.86 -46.06 -0.65
CA ILE A 133 -7.76 -47.22 -0.58
C ILE A 133 -7.05 -48.50 -1.01
N LYS A 134 -6.29 -48.45 -2.12
CA LYS A 134 -5.59 -49.63 -2.61
C LYS A 134 -4.65 -50.18 -1.53
N LYS A 135 -3.85 -49.31 -0.92
CA LYS A 135 -2.90 -49.69 0.13
C LYS A 135 -3.60 -50.14 1.42
N LEU A 136 -4.72 -49.52 1.79
CA LEU A 136 -5.53 -49.94 2.93
C LEU A 136 -6.10 -51.36 2.73
N ARG A 137 -6.54 -51.68 1.50
CA ARG A 137 -7.02 -53.02 1.14
C ARG A 137 -5.91 -54.07 1.15
N GLU A 138 -4.73 -53.73 0.64
CA GLU A 138 -3.53 -54.59 0.69
C GLU A 138 -3.13 -54.92 2.14
N ASN A 139 -2.96 -53.90 2.99
CA ASN A 139 -2.63 -54.10 4.41
C ASN A 139 -3.67 -54.96 5.13
N ARG A 140 -4.97 -54.75 4.82
CA ARG A 140 -6.04 -55.57 5.41
C ARG A 140 -5.92 -57.04 5.01
N TYR A 141 -5.62 -57.31 3.74
CA TYR A 141 -5.45 -58.68 3.25
C TYR A 141 -4.24 -59.35 3.93
N GLU A 142 -3.13 -58.64 4.09
CA GLU A 142 -1.93 -59.14 4.76
C GLU A 142 -2.18 -59.46 6.24
N VAL A 143 -2.88 -58.59 6.97
CA VAL A 143 -3.29 -58.85 8.37
C VAL A 143 -4.21 -60.07 8.45
N LEU A 144 -5.15 -60.21 7.52
CA LEU A 144 -6.07 -61.34 7.49
C LEU A 144 -5.32 -62.66 7.22
N GLN A 145 -4.36 -62.64 6.30
CA GLN A 145 -3.50 -63.79 5.97
C GLN A 145 -2.66 -64.21 7.18
N LEU A 146 -1.99 -63.26 7.85
CA LEU A 146 -1.18 -63.52 9.05
C LEU A 146 -2.03 -64.14 10.18
N MET A 147 -3.25 -63.63 10.38
CA MET A 147 -4.17 -64.17 11.38
C MET A 147 -4.65 -65.58 11.04
N THR A 148 -4.83 -65.91 9.75
CA THR A 148 -5.18 -67.28 9.33
C THR A 148 -4.02 -68.27 9.38
N THR A 149 -2.76 -67.80 9.36
CA THR A 149 -1.56 -68.66 9.47
C THR A 149 -1.12 -68.93 10.92
N LEU A 150 -1.69 -68.25 11.91
CA LEU A 150 -1.36 -68.50 13.32
C LEU A 150 -1.92 -69.86 13.78
N PRO A 151 -1.15 -70.66 14.56
CA PRO A 151 -1.63 -71.91 15.13
C PRO A 151 -2.87 -71.69 16.01
N LYS A 152 -3.86 -72.62 15.94
CA LYS A 152 -5.14 -72.57 16.67
C LYS A 152 -5.00 -72.26 18.18
N THR A 153 -3.87 -72.62 18.79
CA THR A 153 -3.54 -72.42 20.21
C THR A 153 -3.17 -70.98 20.60
N VAL A 154 -2.69 -70.15 19.69
CA VAL A 154 -2.32 -68.74 19.97
C VAL A 154 -3.54 -67.82 19.77
N ILE A 155 -4.38 -68.13 18.79
CA ILE A 155 -5.64 -67.42 18.52
C ILE A 155 -6.62 -67.59 19.70
N SER A 156 -6.69 -68.79 20.29
CA SER A 156 -7.51 -69.03 21.48
C SER A 156 -7.01 -68.26 22.73
N GLY A 157 -5.70 -68.09 22.89
CA GLY A 157 -5.11 -67.28 23.95
C GLY A 157 -5.42 -65.78 23.82
N ILE A 158 -5.34 -65.23 22.61
CA ILE A 158 -5.66 -63.82 22.34
C ILE A 158 -7.17 -63.57 22.48
N SER A 159 -8.02 -64.47 21.95
CA SER A 159 -9.48 -64.34 22.08
C SER A 159 -9.94 -64.48 23.54
N ALA A 160 -9.29 -65.32 24.34
CA ALA A 160 -9.54 -65.42 25.78
C ALA A 160 -9.13 -64.12 26.50
N SER A 161 -7.99 -63.53 26.16
CA SER A 161 -7.56 -62.23 26.72
C SER A 161 -8.48 -61.08 26.31
N LEU A 162 -9.01 -61.08 25.09
CA LEU A 162 -9.88 -60.00 24.59
C LEU A 162 -11.29 -60.07 25.20
N ASN A 163 -11.84 -61.29 25.37
CA ASN A 163 -13.10 -61.47 26.09
C ASN A 163 -12.98 -61.09 27.56
N LYS A 164 -11.84 -61.39 28.20
CA LYS A 164 -11.57 -60.96 29.59
C LYS A 164 -11.61 -59.44 29.76
N ILE A 165 -11.16 -58.69 28.75
CA ILE A 165 -11.19 -57.21 28.73
C ILE A 165 -12.63 -56.67 28.50
N LYS A 166 -13.47 -57.43 27.78
CA LYS A 166 -14.87 -57.04 27.54
C LYS A 166 -15.78 -57.36 28.73
N ASP A 167 -15.47 -58.43 29.47
CA ASP A 167 -16.14 -58.79 30.71
C ASP A 167 -15.82 -57.81 31.84
N GLU A 168 -14.61 -57.22 31.90
CA GLU A 168 -14.29 -56.14 32.83
C GLU A 168 -15.08 -54.85 32.58
N LYS A 169 -15.55 -54.61 31.35
CA LYS A 169 -16.42 -53.45 31.04
C LYS A 169 -17.91 -53.71 31.32
N THR A 170 -18.32 -54.95 31.62
CA THR A 170 -19.74 -55.32 31.74
C THR A 170 -20.10 -56.01 33.07
N ALA A 171 -19.12 -56.29 33.95
CA ALA A 171 -19.36 -56.97 35.23
C ALA A 171 -19.56 -56.00 36.41
N THR A 172 -20.64 -55.21 36.36
CA THR A 172 -21.33 -54.73 37.56
C THR A 172 -22.72 -55.35 37.61
N GLN A 173 -22.84 -56.68 37.68
CA GLN A 173 -23.95 -57.36 38.36
C GLN A 173 -23.86 -58.89 38.30
N THR A 174 -23.89 -59.44 39.52
CA THR A 174 -24.48 -60.73 39.91
C THR A 174 -23.71 -62.01 39.58
N MET A 175 -23.02 -62.50 40.62
CA MET A 175 -22.59 -63.88 40.80
C MET A 175 -23.77 -64.85 40.68
N THR A 176 -23.62 -65.92 39.90
CA THR A 176 -24.14 -67.24 40.30
C THR A 176 -23.26 -68.33 39.69
N ILE A 177 -22.63 -69.08 40.57
CA ILE A 177 -21.84 -70.27 40.26
C ILE A 177 -22.81 -71.44 40.07
N THR A 178 -22.71 -72.14 38.95
CA THR A 178 -23.15 -73.55 38.86
C THR A 178 -22.21 -74.33 37.96
N ASN A 179 -21.63 -75.36 38.57
CA ASN A 179 -20.63 -76.27 38.03
C ASN A 179 -21.22 -77.32 37.06
N THR A 180 -20.31 -77.86 36.24
CA THR A 180 -20.28 -79.21 35.65
C THR A 180 -21.26 -79.59 34.53
N SER A 181 -20.75 -79.66 33.30
CA SER A 181 -20.59 -80.94 32.58
C SER A 181 -19.70 -80.75 31.35
N SER A 182 -18.57 -81.44 31.38
CA SER A 182 -17.54 -81.51 30.34
C SER A 182 -18.07 -82.19 29.09
N ASN A 183 -18.23 -81.43 28.01
CA ASN A 183 -18.39 -81.97 26.67
C ASN A 183 -17.45 -81.19 25.73
N PRO A 184 -16.22 -81.70 25.46
CA PRO A 184 -15.17 -80.93 24.79
C PRO A 184 -15.56 -80.50 23.37
N ASN A 185 -16.46 -81.25 22.72
CA ASN A 185 -16.98 -80.90 21.39
C ASN A 185 -17.99 -79.75 21.42
N TYR A 186 -18.74 -79.55 22.52
CA TYR A 186 -19.69 -78.43 22.63
C TYR A 186 -18.96 -77.12 22.90
N GLU A 187 -17.87 -77.19 23.67
CA GLU A 187 -17.01 -76.05 23.97
C GLU A 187 -16.14 -75.68 22.77
N GLN A 188 -15.65 -76.66 22.01
CA GLN A 188 -14.94 -76.43 20.74
C GLN A 188 -15.87 -75.82 19.68
N ASN A 189 -17.11 -76.29 19.56
CA ASN A 189 -18.08 -75.72 18.62
C ASN A 189 -18.52 -74.31 19.03
N ARG A 190 -18.61 -74.02 20.34
CA ARG A 190 -18.91 -72.69 20.88
C ARG A 190 -17.71 -71.74 20.75
N GLN A 191 -16.48 -72.24 20.83
CA GLN A 191 -15.27 -71.47 20.53
C GLN A 191 -15.13 -71.21 19.02
N GLU A 192 -15.40 -72.20 18.17
CA GLU A 192 -15.42 -72.03 16.71
C GLU A 192 -16.55 -71.07 16.30
N GLU A 193 -17.76 -71.16 16.87
CA GLU A 193 -18.85 -70.22 16.62
C GLU A 193 -18.56 -68.81 17.18
N SER A 194 -17.85 -68.69 18.31
CA SER A 194 -17.46 -67.40 18.89
C SER A 194 -16.30 -66.76 18.13
N ILE A 195 -15.36 -67.55 17.61
CA ILE A 195 -14.33 -67.15 16.66
C ILE A 195 -14.98 -66.74 15.34
N ILE A 196 -15.89 -67.54 14.80
CA ILE A 196 -16.65 -67.22 13.58
C ILE A 196 -17.48 -65.97 13.81
N LYS A 197 -18.14 -65.76 14.96
CA LYS A 197 -18.84 -64.51 15.33
C LYS A 197 -17.92 -63.33 15.56
N LEU A 198 -16.72 -63.53 16.07
CA LEU A 198 -15.68 -62.49 16.13
C LEU A 198 -15.25 -62.13 14.71
N PHE A 199 -15.06 -63.12 13.84
CA PHE A 199 -14.70 -62.93 12.45
C PHE A 199 -15.85 -62.41 11.58
N THR A 200 -17.12 -62.75 11.83
CA THR A 200 -18.29 -62.10 11.20
C THR A 200 -18.55 -60.75 11.85
N SER A 201 -18.34 -60.50 13.13
CA SER A 201 -18.44 -59.12 13.65
C SER A 201 -17.29 -58.21 13.14
N ILE A 202 -16.12 -58.77 12.82
CA ILE A 202 -14.99 -58.09 12.17
C ILE A 202 -15.16 -58.03 10.63
N SER A 203 -15.85 -59.01 10.01
CA SER A 203 -16.05 -59.14 8.55
C SER A 203 -17.42 -58.66 8.07
N ASP A 204 -18.53 -59.08 8.66
CA ASP A 204 -19.87 -58.44 8.63
C ASP A 204 -19.94 -57.20 9.53
N GLY A 205 -18.82 -56.49 9.65
CA GLY A 205 -18.89 -55.09 10.02
C GLY A 205 -19.81 -54.40 9.02
N THR A 206 -21.01 -54.04 9.46
CA THR A 206 -21.88 -52.98 8.91
C THR A 206 -21.08 -51.67 8.68
N SER A 207 -19.82 -51.63 9.12
CA SER A 207 -18.79 -50.62 8.92
C SER A 207 -17.86 -50.79 7.68
N LYS A 208 -17.91 -51.88 6.90
CA LYS A 208 -17.09 -52.01 5.67
C LYS A 208 -17.40 -50.89 4.68
N ALA A 209 -18.70 -50.64 4.46
CA ALA A 209 -19.14 -49.47 3.72
C ALA A 209 -18.90 -48.19 4.54
N SER A 210 -19.16 -48.19 5.86
CA SER A 210 -19.15 -46.97 6.68
C SER A 210 -17.77 -46.31 6.85
N ILE A 211 -16.67 -47.09 6.94
CA ILE A 211 -15.33 -46.52 7.10
C ILE A 211 -14.82 -46.00 5.74
N GLU A 212 -14.99 -46.76 4.66
CA GLU A 212 -14.62 -46.30 3.30
C GLU A 212 -15.46 -45.09 2.87
N THR A 213 -16.77 -45.05 3.19
CA THR A 213 -17.62 -43.86 2.96
C THR A 213 -17.29 -42.71 3.91
N SER A 214 -16.94 -42.95 5.17
CA SER A 214 -16.50 -41.88 6.09
C SER A 214 -15.20 -41.22 5.61
N ILE A 215 -14.22 -42.02 5.16
CA ILE A 215 -12.97 -41.52 4.57
C ILE A 215 -13.25 -40.76 3.26
N LEU A 216 -14.17 -41.26 2.41
CA LEU A 216 -14.61 -40.56 1.20
C LEU A 216 -15.22 -39.19 1.52
N ILE A 217 -16.13 -39.11 2.49
CA ILE A 217 -16.77 -37.86 2.92
C ILE A 217 -15.72 -36.88 3.46
N LEU A 218 -14.80 -37.34 4.30
CA LEU A 218 -13.68 -36.53 4.80
C LEU A 218 -12.80 -35.99 3.67
N MET A 219 -12.47 -36.82 2.67
CA MET A 219 -11.66 -36.38 1.53
C MET A 219 -12.40 -35.37 0.64
N ILE A 220 -13.71 -35.54 0.42
CA ILE A 220 -14.53 -34.55 -0.29
C ILE A 220 -14.51 -33.20 0.45
N ILE A 221 -14.63 -33.22 1.78
CA ILE A 221 -14.56 -32.01 2.62
C ILE A 221 -13.18 -31.36 2.50
N ILE A 222 -12.09 -32.15 2.54
CA ILE A 222 -10.72 -31.63 2.37
C ILE A 222 -10.54 -31.00 0.98
N VAL A 223 -11.03 -31.64 -0.08
CA VAL A 223 -10.98 -31.08 -1.45
C VAL A 223 -11.75 -29.77 -1.52
N ALA A 224 -12.99 -29.73 -1.00
CA ALA A 224 -13.81 -28.52 -0.98
C ALA A 224 -13.13 -27.38 -0.21
N LEU A 225 -12.62 -27.66 1.00
CA LEU A 225 -11.91 -26.68 1.83
C LEU A 225 -10.63 -26.18 1.15
N SER A 226 -9.89 -27.07 0.47
CA SER A 226 -8.68 -26.69 -0.24
C SER A 226 -8.99 -25.82 -1.46
N CYS A 227 -10.06 -26.09 -2.20
CA CYS A 227 -10.51 -25.22 -3.30
C CYS A 227 -10.89 -23.82 -2.78
N VAL A 228 -11.61 -23.76 -1.66
CA VAL A 228 -11.96 -22.50 -1.00
C VAL A 228 -10.71 -21.75 -0.52
N SER A 229 -9.72 -22.45 0.06
CA SER A 229 -8.49 -21.79 0.53
C SER A 229 -7.66 -21.22 -0.61
N TYR A 230 -7.53 -21.94 -1.74
CA TYR A 230 -6.85 -21.42 -2.93
C TYR A 230 -7.58 -20.22 -3.53
N TYR A 231 -8.91 -20.27 -3.60
CA TYR A 231 -9.72 -19.14 -4.05
C TYR A 231 -9.54 -17.91 -3.15
N LEU A 232 -9.68 -18.08 -1.83
CA LEU A 232 -9.50 -16.98 -0.87
C LEU A 232 -8.09 -16.41 -0.90
N GLY A 233 -7.06 -17.26 -0.98
CA GLY A 233 -5.67 -16.86 -1.09
C GLY A 233 -5.42 -16.00 -2.32
N MET A 234 -5.84 -16.47 -3.50
CA MET A 234 -5.66 -15.73 -4.76
C MET A 234 -6.46 -14.44 -4.79
N ASN A 235 -7.70 -14.46 -4.29
CA ASN A 235 -8.51 -13.25 -4.19
C ASN A 235 -7.87 -12.21 -3.26
N CYS A 236 -7.26 -12.65 -2.15
CA CYS A 236 -6.50 -11.76 -1.27
C CYS A 236 -5.32 -11.11 -2.00
N PHE A 237 -4.56 -11.86 -2.80
CA PHE A 237 -3.48 -11.31 -3.62
C PHE A 237 -3.99 -10.32 -4.67
N MET A 238 -5.09 -10.63 -5.36
CA MET A 238 -5.71 -9.75 -6.35
C MET A 238 -6.18 -8.43 -5.73
N VAL A 239 -6.87 -8.49 -4.59
CA VAL A 239 -7.31 -7.32 -3.82
C VAL A 239 -6.11 -6.52 -3.31
N SER A 240 -5.09 -7.18 -2.77
CA SER A 240 -3.88 -6.53 -2.28
C SER A 240 -3.11 -5.81 -3.39
N SER A 241 -2.97 -6.44 -4.56
CA SER A 241 -2.33 -5.84 -5.74
C SER A 241 -3.08 -4.60 -6.24
N ASN A 242 -4.41 -4.67 -6.28
CA ASN A 242 -5.24 -3.51 -6.60
C ASN A 242 -5.05 -2.38 -5.57
N ASN A 243 -5.14 -2.69 -4.28
CA ASN A 243 -4.96 -1.70 -3.21
C ASN A 243 -3.58 -1.04 -3.27
N LEU A 244 -2.52 -1.80 -3.60
CA LEU A 244 -1.18 -1.26 -3.76
C LEU A 244 -1.15 -0.15 -4.83
N VAL A 245 -1.72 -0.40 -6.01
CA VAL A 245 -1.76 0.58 -7.10
C VAL A 245 -2.57 1.82 -6.71
N PHE A 246 -3.74 1.65 -6.10
CA PHE A 246 -4.57 2.79 -5.71
C PHE A 246 -3.89 3.66 -4.64
N ASN A 247 -3.08 3.08 -3.76
CA ASN A 247 -2.29 3.83 -2.79
C ASN A 247 -1.09 4.59 -3.41
N CYS A 248 -0.60 4.18 -4.59
CA CYS A 248 0.51 4.87 -5.24
C CYS A 248 0.16 6.30 -5.68
N HIS A 249 -1.12 6.60 -5.92
CA HIS A 249 -1.58 7.94 -6.26
C HIS A 249 -1.32 8.96 -5.15
N HIS A 250 -1.30 8.52 -3.89
CA HIS A 250 -1.09 9.39 -2.72
C HIS A 250 0.26 10.09 -2.76
N ILE A 251 1.31 9.43 -3.25
CA ILE A 251 2.65 10.02 -3.38
C ILE A 251 2.62 11.20 -4.35
N ASN A 252 1.94 11.03 -5.49
CA ASN A 252 1.80 12.09 -6.48
C ASN A 252 0.95 13.26 -5.96
N TYR A 253 -0.15 12.97 -5.26
CA TYR A 253 -0.99 14.01 -4.67
C TYR A 253 -0.26 14.78 -3.57
N LEU A 254 0.48 14.09 -2.70
CA LEU A 254 1.30 14.71 -1.66
C LEU A 254 2.39 15.60 -2.27
N PHE A 255 3.19 15.05 -3.19
CA PHE A 255 4.25 15.79 -3.86
C PHE A 255 3.72 17.03 -4.59
N GLY A 256 2.65 16.88 -5.36
CA GLY A 256 2.03 17.98 -6.08
C GLY A 256 1.45 19.03 -5.14
N SER A 257 0.77 18.65 -4.05
CA SER A 257 0.17 19.61 -3.11
C SER A 257 1.24 20.52 -2.47
N VAL A 258 2.37 19.96 -2.03
CA VAL A 258 3.49 20.71 -1.46
C VAL A 258 4.16 21.57 -2.52
N THR A 259 4.47 21.00 -3.68
CA THR A 259 5.17 21.72 -4.76
C THR A 259 4.35 22.91 -5.27
N TYR A 260 3.04 22.73 -5.45
CA TYR A 260 2.16 23.83 -5.86
C TYR A 260 1.97 24.88 -4.76
N LEU A 261 2.03 24.50 -3.48
CA LEU A 261 1.94 25.44 -2.36
C LEU A 261 3.15 26.39 -2.35
N PHE A 262 4.35 25.82 -2.37
CA PHE A 262 5.60 26.59 -2.47
C PHE A 262 5.62 27.40 -3.78
N GLY A 263 5.16 26.81 -4.88
CA GLY A 263 5.08 27.46 -6.17
C GLY A 263 4.20 28.71 -6.17
N VAL A 264 2.97 28.65 -5.67
CA VAL A 264 2.08 29.82 -5.62
C VAL A 264 2.64 30.88 -4.67
N CYS A 265 3.11 30.46 -3.50
CA CYS A 265 3.66 31.39 -2.52
C CYS A 265 4.88 32.14 -3.08
N ALA A 266 5.84 31.44 -3.66
CA ALA A 266 7.04 32.04 -4.25
C ALA A 266 6.70 33.09 -5.34
N ARG A 267 5.69 32.84 -6.17
CA ARG A 267 5.25 33.79 -7.20
C ARG A 267 4.61 35.04 -6.62
N ILE A 268 3.79 34.89 -5.57
CA ILE A 268 3.22 36.04 -4.87
C ILE A 268 4.36 36.91 -4.30
N PHE A 269 5.36 36.31 -3.67
CA PHE A 269 6.53 37.03 -3.16
C PHE A 269 7.34 37.72 -4.27
N LYS A 270 7.53 37.04 -5.41
CA LYS A 270 8.23 37.59 -6.57
C LYS A 270 7.53 38.83 -7.12
N VAL A 271 6.21 38.78 -7.31
CA VAL A 271 5.42 39.94 -7.75
C VAL A 271 5.49 41.06 -6.71
N SER A 272 5.28 40.72 -5.43
CA SER A 272 5.28 41.70 -4.33
C SER A 272 6.60 42.47 -4.24
N LEU A 273 7.73 41.76 -4.34
CA LEU A 273 9.06 42.36 -4.29
C LEU A 273 9.28 43.35 -5.44
N ALA A 274 8.96 42.94 -6.67
CA ALA A 274 9.14 43.79 -7.85
C ALA A 274 8.25 45.03 -7.88
N THR A 275 7.11 44.99 -7.20
CA THR A 275 6.15 46.12 -7.13
C THR A 275 6.33 47.02 -5.92
N CYS A 276 7.18 46.64 -4.96
CA CYS A 276 7.35 47.38 -3.71
C CYS A 276 8.18 48.66 -3.88
N ASP A 277 9.23 48.61 -4.70
CA ASP A 277 10.15 49.73 -4.93
C ASP A 277 10.76 49.60 -6.35
N GLU A 278 11.02 50.74 -7.00
CA GLU A 278 11.57 50.78 -8.36
C GLU A 278 12.93 50.07 -8.46
N SER A 279 13.70 50.06 -7.37
CA SER A 279 14.99 49.35 -7.28
C SER A 279 14.87 47.84 -7.48
N PHE A 280 13.72 47.22 -7.19
CA PHE A 280 13.50 45.77 -7.35
C PHE A 280 12.74 45.39 -8.62
N LYS A 281 12.40 46.37 -9.46
CA LYS A 281 11.61 46.14 -10.67
C LYS A 281 12.25 45.13 -11.63
N GLU A 282 13.58 45.07 -11.66
CA GLU A 282 14.34 44.14 -12.49
C GLU A 282 14.45 42.72 -11.90
N SER A 283 13.91 42.47 -10.70
CA SER A 283 13.93 41.14 -10.06
C SER A 283 12.91 40.15 -10.64
N ILE A 284 12.08 40.60 -11.57
CA ILE A 284 11.05 39.84 -12.27
C ILE A 284 11.16 40.04 -13.79
N LEU A 285 10.86 38.98 -14.56
CA LEU A 285 10.84 39.06 -16.02
C LEU A 285 9.54 39.70 -16.52
N SER A 286 8.40 39.23 -16.00
CA SER A 286 7.07 39.70 -16.37
C SER A 286 6.11 39.48 -15.20
N ILE A 287 5.41 40.54 -14.80
CA ILE A 287 4.38 40.48 -13.75
C ILE A 287 3.17 39.69 -14.27
N ASP A 288 2.76 39.93 -15.50
CA ASP A 288 1.58 39.30 -16.11
C ASP A 288 1.76 37.78 -16.24
N ASP A 289 2.97 37.33 -16.62
CA ASP A 289 3.26 35.90 -16.73
C ASP A 289 3.19 35.20 -15.37
N GLU A 290 3.63 35.87 -14.30
CA GLU A 290 3.52 35.30 -12.94
C GLU A 290 2.07 35.23 -12.46
N ILE A 291 1.26 36.25 -12.74
CA ILE A 291 -0.16 36.26 -12.41
C ILE A 291 -0.89 35.14 -13.17
N GLN A 292 -0.63 34.95 -14.46
CA GLN A 292 -1.19 33.85 -15.24
C GLN A 292 -0.75 32.48 -14.70
N ASN A 293 0.51 32.35 -14.27
CA ASN A 293 0.98 31.12 -13.66
C ASN A 293 0.30 30.85 -12.31
N ILE A 294 0.06 31.87 -11.47
CA ILE A 294 -0.73 31.73 -10.24
C ILE A 294 -2.14 31.24 -10.57
N GLN A 295 -2.81 31.84 -11.57
CA GLN A 295 -4.13 31.43 -12.02
C GLN A 295 -4.16 29.95 -12.42
N ARG A 296 -3.14 29.49 -13.13
CA ARG A 296 -3.03 28.10 -13.60
C ARG A 296 -2.78 27.12 -12.44
N ILE A 297 -1.92 27.48 -11.49
CA ILE A 297 -1.42 26.55 -10.45
C ILE A 297 -2.35 26.47 -9.23
N LEU A 298 -3.01 27.58 -8.88
CA LEU A 298 -3.85 27.65 -7.67
C LEU A 298 -4.97 26.58 -7.64
N PRO A 299 -5.67 26.25 -8.75
CA PRO A 299 -6.63 25.15 -8.77
C PRO A 299 -5.98 23.79 -8.53
N TYR A 300 -4.80 23.53 -9.08
CA TYR A 300 -4.07 22.28 -8.85
C TYR A 300 -3.66 22.11 -7.39
N LEU A 301 -3.21 23.18 -6.74
CA LEU A 301 -2.92 23.19 -5.30
C LEU A 301 -4.14 22.72 -4.48
N VAL A 302 -5.30 23.33 -4.72
CA VAL A 302 -6.53 22.99 -3.99
C VAL A 302 -6.95 21.55 -4.30
N ASN A 303 -6.98 21.15 -5.57
CA ASN A 303 -7.42 19.82 -5.98
C ASN A 303 -6.52 18.72 -5.42
N TYR A 304 -5.20 18.85 -5.55
CA TYR A 304 -4.26 17.85 -5.07
C TYR A 304 -4.36 17.67 -3.55
N PHE A 305 -4.54 18.76 -2.79
CA PHE A 305 -4.76 18.65 -1.36
C PHE A 305 -6.10 17.95 -1.02
N GLN A 306 -7.17 18.25 -1.76
CA GLN A 306 -8.44 17.54 -1.58
C GLN A 306 -8.33 16.05 -1.96
N PHE A 307 -7.57 15.70 -2.99
CA PHE A 307 -7.38 14.29 -3.38
C PHE A 307 -6.71 13.47 -2.28
N ILE A 308 -5.75 14.03 -1.54
CA ILE A 308 -5.15 13.35 -0.38
C ILE A 308 -6.21 13.07 0.69
N ARG A 309 -7.15 14.00 0.90
CA ARG A 309 -8.11 13.98 2.01
C ARG A 309 -9.39 13.23 1.70
N LEU A 310 -9.89 13.31 0.47
CA LEU A 310 -11.19 12.81 0.06
C LEU A 310 -11.10 11.67 -0.95
N GLY A 311 -9.90 11.37 -1.45
CA GLY A 311 -9.72 10.45 -2.58
C GLY A 311 -9.78 11.19 -3.91
N GLY A 312 -9.36 10.49 -4.97
CA GLY A 312 -9.33 11.04 -6.32
C GLY A 312 -10.65 10.93 -7.07
N GLU A 313 -10.57 11.01 -8.40
CA GLU A 313 -11.77 10.95 -9.25
C GLU A 313 -12.32 9.53 -9.40
N ASP A 314 -11.47 8.49 -9.37
CA ASP A 314 -11.89 7.10 -9.36
C ASP A 314 -12.37 6.72 -7.95
N ARG A 315 -13.51 5.99 -7.87
CA ARG A 315 -14.05 5.45 -6.61
C ARG A 315 -13.07 4.54 -5.86
N ARG A 316 -12.06 4.01 -6.56
CA ARG A 316 -11.03 3.15 -6.00
C ARG A 316 -9.83 3.93 -5.46
N GLU A 317 -9.68 5.20 -5.83
CA GLU A 317 -8.70 6.11 -5.24
C GLU A 317 -9.23 6.61 -3.89
N VAL A 318 -9.03 5.80 -2.86
CA VAL A 318 -9.47 6.11 -1.49
C VAL A 318 -8.61 7.21 -0.86
N PRO A 319 -9.13 7.95 0.14
CA PRO A 319 -8.32 8.85 0.97
C PRO A 319 -7.10 8.13 1.55
N PHE A 320 -6.02 8.87 1.74
CA PHE A 320 -4.85 8.34 2.46
C PHE A 320 -5.24 8.08 3.92
N SER A 321 -5.26 6.81 4.34
CA SER A 321 -5.74 6.39 5.66
C SER A 321 -4.98 7.04 6.81
N GLU A 322 -3.66 7.15 6.66
CA GLU A 322 -2.81 7.78 7.65
C GLU A 322 -2.95 9.30 7.65
N MET A 323 -3.58 9.94 6.64
CA MET A 323 -3.73 11.40 6.60
C MET A 323 -4.47 11.93 7.82
N SER A 324 -5.52 11.23 8.29
CA SER A 324 -6.26 11.63 9.49
C SER A 324 -5.35 11.59 10.72
N THR A 325 -4.60 10.50 10.91
CA THR A 325 -3.64 10.35 12.00
C THR A 325 -2.54 11.40 11.91
N THR A 326 -1.98 11.60 10.71
CA THR A 326 -0.96 12.59 10.41
C THR A 326 -1.45 13.99 10.73
N ILE A 327 -2.66 14.38 10.30
CA ILE A 327 -3.30 15.67 10.61
C ILE A 327 -3.55 15.83 12.11
N ASN A 328 -3.98 14.78 12.81
CA ASN A 328 -4.23 14.84 14.25
C ASN A 328 -2.92 15.04 15.01
N THR A 329 -1.90 14.20 14.76
CA THR A 329 -0.57 14.34 15.36
C THR A 329 0.10 15.67 15.01
N ALA A 330 -0.07 16.13 13.77
CA ALA A 330 0.30 17.46 13.32
C ALA A 330 -0.35 18.57 14.16
N SER A 331 -1.66 18.47 14.34
CA SER A 331 -2.44 19.44 15.11
C SER A 331 -2.06 19.43 16.60
N ASP A 332 -1.67 18.27 17.14
CA ASP A 332 -1.16 18.15 18.51
C ASP A 332 0.20 18.84 18.70
N LEU A 333 1.06 18.84 17.66
CA LEU A 333 2.31 19.61 17.67
C LEU A 333 2.06 21.12 17.56
N LEU A 334 0.97 21.52 16.91
CA LEU A 334 0.50 22.90 16.80
C LEU A 334 -0.34 23.30 18.02
N THR A 335 0.11 22.93 19.23
CA THR A 335 -0.62 23.19 20.47
C THR A 335 -0.58 24.68 20.79
N CYS A 336 -1.76 25.31 20.81
CA CYS A 336 -1.90 26.67 21.32
C CYS A 336 -1.74 26.69 22.83
N THR A 337 -0.77 27.46 23.33
CA THR A 337 -0.78 27.93 24.71
C THR A 337 -1.92 28.93 24.82
N VAL A 338 -3.08 28.47 25.26
CA VAL A 338 -4.30 29.29 25.38
C VAL A 338 -4.05 30.41 26.39
N GLY A 339 -3.69 31.59 25.88
CA GLY A 339 -3.88 32.85 26.59
C GLY A 339 -5.34 33.28 26.45
N LEU A 340 -5.88 33.93 27.48
CA LEU A 340 -7.22 34.57 27.44
C LEU A 340 -7.26 35.82 26.54
N THR A 341 -6.17 36.15 25.88
CA THR A 341 -6.07 37.33 25.00
C THR A 341 -6.54 36.97 23.59
N PRO A 342 -7.48 37.73 23.00
CA PRO A 342 -7.90 37.51 21.63
C PRO A 342 -6.71 37.71 20.68
N PRO A 343 -6.58 36.88 19.63
CA PRO A 343 -5.49 36.99 18.68
C PRO A 343 -5.58 38.31 17.93
N LYS A 344 -4.44 39.00 17.78
CA LYS A 344 -4.31 40.28 17.07
C LYS A 344 -3.95 40.10 15.61
N THR A 345 -3.41 38.95 15.24
CA THR A 345 -2.99 38.65 13.88
C THR A 345 -3.63 37.38 13.33
N VAL A 346 -3.59 37.23 12.01
CA VAL A 346 -4.12 36.03 11.34
C VAL A 346 -3.33 34.80 11.78
N MET A 347 -2.00 34.91 11.85
CA MET A 347 -1.14 33.83 12.36
C MET A 347 -1.49 33.39 13.78
N GLU A 348 -1.67 34.32 14.72
CA GLU A 348 -2.10 33.98 16.09
C GLU A 348 -3.46 33.26 16.13
N SER A 349 -4.37 33.59 15.21
CA SER A 349 -5.66 32.90 15.09
C SER A 349 -5.52 31.50 14.48
N VAL A 350 -4.57 31.33 13.56
CA VAL A 350 -4.44 30.13 12.72
C VAL A 350 -3.59 29.05 13.37
N HIS A 351 -2.66 29.40 14.27
CA HIS A 351 -1.89 28.43 15.03
C HIS A 351 -2.76 27.46 15.84
N CYS A 352 -3.95 27.90 16.29
CA CYS A 352 -4.86 27.04 17.04
C CYS A 352 -5.76 26.17 16.15
N LEU A 353 -5.67 26.33 14.83
CA LEU A 353 -6.43 25.55 13.87
C LEU A 353 -5.69 24.27 13.51
N THR A 354 -6.45 23.22 13.18
CA THR A 354 -5.88 22.00 12.61
C THR A 354 -5.11 22.29 11.33
N SER A 355 -4.07 21.51 11.01
CA SER A 355 -3.25 21.72 9.80
C SER A 355 -4.07 21.79 8.51
N ALA A 356 -5.17 21.04 8.42
CA ALA A 356 -6.11 21.11 7.30
C ALA A 356 -6.82 22.47 7.19
N MET A 357 -7.20 23.07 8.33
CA MET A 357 -7.78 24.41 8.37
C MET A 357 -6.72 25.48 8.06
N GLN A 358 -5.49 25.32 8.53
CA GLN A 358 -4.38 26.22 8.18
C GLN A 358 -4.13 26.26 6.68
N PHE A 359 -4.20 25.10 6.01
CA PHE A 359 -4.13 25.02 4.55
C PHE A 359 -5.27 25.77 3.86
N ILE A 360 -6.51 25.63 4.34
CA ILE A 360 -7.67 26.35 3.80
C ILE A 360 -7.50 27.87 3.96
N VAL A 361 -7.02 28.32 5.12
CA VAL A 361 -6.75 29.75 5.34
C VAL A 361 -5.63 30.25 4.42
N SER A 362 -4.54 29.49 4.29
CA SER A 362 -3.41 29.83 3.42
C SER A 362 -3.83 29.95 1.96
N THR A 363 -4.58 28.96 1.44
CA THR A 363 -5.10 29.00 0.07
C THR A 363 -6.12 30.12 -0.15
N GLY A 364 -6.95 30.42 0.86
CA GLY A 364 -7.84 31.58 0.85
C GLY A 364 -7.10 32.91 0.76
N LEU A 365 -6.02 33.07 1.53
CA LEU A 365 -5.14 34.25 1.47
C LEU A 365 -4.43 34.35 0.11
N MET A 366 -3.90 33.25 -0.42
CA MET A 366 -3.31 33.23 -1.76
C MET A 366 -4.31 33.66 -2.82
N LYS A 367 -5.56 33.18 -2.75
CA LYS A 367 -6.63 33.57 -3.67
C LYS A 367 -7.00 35.04 -3.53
N LYS A 368 -7.01 35.58 -2.31
CA LYS A 368 -7.21 37.01 -2.05
C LYS A 368 -6.11 37.85 -2.72
N PHE A 369 -4.84 37.49 -2.52
CA PHE A 369 -3.72 38.21 -3.15
C PHE A 369 -3.78 38.13 -4.67
N TYR A 370 -4.02 36.95 -5.23
CA TYR A 370 -4.22 36.77 -6.66
C TYR A 370 -5.35 37.67 -7.20
N ASN A 371 -6.51 37.67 -6.56
CA ASN A 371 -7.62 38.52 -6.98
C ASN A 371 -7.28 40.02 -6.91
N ASN A 372 -6.54 40.45 -5.89
CA ASN A 372 -6.08 41.84 -5.79
C ASN A 372 -5.11 42.20 -6.94
N MET A 373 -4.19 41.29 -7.29
CA MET A 373 -3.25 41.49 -8.39
C MET A 373 -3.95 41.66 -9.74
N LEU A 374 -5.09 41.02 -9.97
CA LEU A 374 -5.91 41.23 -11.18
C LEU A 374 -6.40 42.68 -11.32
N TYR A 375 -6.56 43.40 -10.20
CA TYR A 375 -6.92 44.81 -10.17
C TYR A 375 -5.71 45.73 -10.02
N SER A 376 -4.49 45.23 -10.29
CA SER A 376 -3.23 45.96 -10.10
C SER A 376 -3.00 46.44 -8.65
N ILE A 377 -3.56 45.72 -7.67
CA ILE A 377 -3.32 45.94 -6.25
C ILE A 377 -2.35 44.87 -5.76
N TYR A 378 -1.10 45.26 -5.56
CA TYR A 378 -0.03 44.33 -5.20
C TYR A 378 0.21 44.28 -3.69
N PRO A 379 0.58 43.11 -3.12
CA PRO A 379 0.92 43.01 -1.71
C PRO A 379 2.24 43.74 -1.42
N ASP A 380 2.31 44.43 -0.28
CA ASP A 380 3.59 44.94 0.22
C ASP A 380 4.35 43.78 0.92
N PRO A 381 5.61 43.49 0.55
CA PRO A 381 6.40 42.44 1.22
C PRO A 381 6.67 42.72 2.71
N ARG A 382 6.52 43.97 3.15
CA ARG A 382 6.61 44.38 4.57
C ARG A 382 5.30 44.17 5.33
N ASP A 383 4.19 43.90 4.63
CA ASP A 383 2.93 43.57 5.29
C ASP A 383 3.09 42.25 6.04
N VAL A 384 2.80 42.31 7.34
CA VAL A 384 2.78 41.15 8.23
C VAL A 384 1.90 40.04 7.65
N SER A 385 0.81 40.39 6.97
CA SER A 385 -0.11 39.43 6.35
C SER A 385 0.57 38.55 5.29
N LEU A 386 1.51 39.10 4.51
CA LEU A 386 2.24 38.34 3.50
C LEU A 386 3.31 37.45 4.13
N GLN A 387 4.03 37.95 5.14
CA GLN A 387 5.01 37.16 5.88
C GLN A 387 4.34 35.98 6.60
N GLN A 388 3.16 36.21 7.16
CA GLN A 388 2.35 35.18 7.80
C GLN A 388 1.89 34.10 6.83
N LEU A 389 1.66 34.43 5.55
CA LEU A 389 1.34 33.41 4.54
C LEU A 389 2.48 32.40 4.35
N TRP A 390 3.73 32.86 4.36
CA TRP A 390 4.91 31.99 4.25
C TRP A 390 5.06 31.08 5.46
N GLN A 391 4.83 31.63 6.65
CA GLN A 391 4.93 30.91 7.92
C GLN A 391 3.84 29.84 8.06
N ILE A 392 2.56 30.21 7.90
CA ILE A 392 1.41 29.33 8.07
C ILE A 392 1.32 28.27 6.96
N GLY A 393 1.61 28.67 5.72
CA GLY A 393 1.47 27.79 4.57
C GLY A 393 2.71 26.90 4.42
N PRO A 394 3.71 27.33 3.63
CA PRO A 394 4.88 26.52 3.33
C PRO A 394 5.65 25.99 4.55
N ILE A 395 5.99 26.81 5.55
CA ILE A 395 6.87 26.39 6.65
C ILE A 395 6.17 25.40 7.59
N GLU A 396 5.07 25.81 8.21
CA GLU A 396 4.39 25.00 9.21
C GLU A 396 3.86 23.70 8.62
N LEU A 397 3.23 23.74 7.45
CA LEU A 397 2.77 22.52 6.80
C LEU A 397 3.95 21.62 6.38
N TYR A 398 5.04 22.18 5.84
CA TYR A 398 6.21 21.37 5.49
C TYR A 398 6.82 20.70 6.72
N GLN A 399 7.06 21.43 7.81
CA GLN A 399 7.60 20.87 9.05
C GLN A 399 6.69 19.79 9.61
N THR A 400 5.39 20.06 9.61
CA THR A 400 4.35 19.17 10.10
C THR A 400 4.30 17.84 9.32
N PHE A 401 4.41 17.87 7.99
CA PHE A 401 4.39 16.66 7.16
C PHE A 401 5.76 15.96 7.05
N SER A 402 6.88 16.70 7.11
CA SER A 402 8.24 16.16 6.95
C SER A 402 8.83 15.57 8.24
N ILE A 403 8.49 16.11 9.41
CA ILE A 403 8.95 15.57 10.71
C ILE A 403 8.37 14.17 10.96
N GLN A 404 7.18 13.87 10.43
CA GLN A 404 6.60 12.52 10.53
C GLN A 404 7.36 11.47 9.70
N GLN A 405 7.93 11.85 8.55
CA GLN A 405 8.74 10.93 7.75
C GLN A 405 10.06 10.52 8.42
N LYS A 406 10.53 11.26 9.43
CA LYS A 406 11.74 10.90 10.20
C LYS A 406 11.47 10.01 11.41
N LYS A 407 10.21 9.83 11.82
CA LYS A 407 9.83 9.02 12.99
C LYS A 407 9.35 7.61 12.64
N ASN A 408 9.09 7.34 11.36
CA ASN A 408 8.86 6.01 10.79
C ASN A 408 10.10 5.60 9.99
#